data_AF-A0A357ADF9-F1
#
_entry.id   AF-A0A357ADF9-F1
#
_cell.length_a   1.000
_cell.length_b   1.000
_cell.length_c   1.000
_cell.angle_alpha   90.00
_cell.angle_beta   90.00
_cell.angle_gamma   90.00
#
_symmetry.space_group_name_H-M   'P 1'
#
loop_
_entity.id
_entity.type
_entity.pdbx_description
1 polymer ?
#
loop_
_entity_poly.entity_id
_entity_poly.type
_entity_poly.pdbx_seq_one_letter_code
_entity_poly.pdbx_strand_id
1 'polypeptide(L)' 'MSYVSNPYLWSALIIYGSATLFWMWLLRFIPLNQAYPFMALAFVIVPLLSSLFLGEKVDARYLVGVALIMSGLIVINYQ' A
#
# COMPACT_ATOMS: atom_id res chain seq x y z
N MET A 1 11.08 27.97 18.33
CA MET A 1 11.72 27.06 17.34
C MET A 1 12.07 25.71 17.99
N SER A 2 11.11 24.77 18.17
CA SER A 2 11.39 23.48 18.85
C SER A 2 11.05 22.24 18.01
N TYR A 3 10.57 22.40 16.77
CA TYR A 3 10.19 21.28 15.91
C TYR A 3 11.33 20.78 15.01
N VAL A 4 12.31 21.64 14.72
CA VAL A 4 13.38 21.37 13.74
C VAL A 4 14.42 20.36 14.27
N SER A 5 14.58 20.26 15.58
CA SER A 5 15.54 19.35 16.22
C SER A 5 14.94 18.00 16.61
N ASN A 6 13.75 17.66 16.09
CA ASN A 6 13.12 16.38 16.40
C ASN A 6 13.69 15.27 15.49
N PRO A 7 14.47 14.31 16.01
CA PRO A 7 15.05 13.23 15.22
C PRO A 7 13.99 12.33 14.57
N TYR A 8 12.78 12.25 15.14
CA TYR A 8 11.65 11.52 14.53
C TYR A 8 11.15 12.20 13.25
N LEU A 9 11.22 13.54 13.18
CA LEU A 9 10.77 14.29 12.02
C LEU A 9 11.74 14.13 10.85
N TRP A 10 13.05 14.16 11.14
CA TRP A 10 14.09 13.90 10.15
C TRP A 10 14.08 12.46 9.64
N SER A 11 13.91 11.47 10.51
CA SER A 11 13.78 10.07 10.10
C SER A 11 12.52 9.85 9.25
N ALA A 12 11.37 10.41 9.64
CA ALA A 12 10.15 10.38 8.83
C ALA A 12 10.37 11.02 7.45
N LEU A 13 11.05 12.18 7.39
CA LEU A 13 11.40 12.86 6.14
C LEU A 13 12.29 12.01 5.23
N ILE A 14 13.32 11.38 5.78
CA ILE A 14 14.22 10.50 5.03
C ILE A 14 13.44 9.29 4.50
N ILE A 15 12.64 8.63 5.35
CA ILE A 15 11.84 7.47 4.96
C ILE A 15 10.86 7.84 3.85
N TYR A 16 10.09 8.93 4.00
CA TYR A 16 9.14 9.37 2.98
C TYR A 16 9.82 9.83 1.69
N GLY A 17 10.94 10.54 1.80
CA GLY A 17 11.75 10.96 0.66
C GLY A 17 12.26 9.75 -0.13
N SER A 18 12.85 8.78 0.56
CA SER A 18 13.29 7.52 -0.04
C SER A 18 12.13 6.71 -0.62
N ALA A 19 11.00 6.59 0.08
CA ALA A 19 9.82 5.88 -0.42
C ALA A 19 9.31 6.50 -1.73
N THR A 20 9.31 7.83 -1.82
CA THR A 20 8.90 8.55 -3.03
C THR A 20 9.86 8.29 -4.20
N LEU A 21 11.17 8.31 -3.94
CA LEU A 21 12.19 7.99 -4.95
C LEU A 21 12.07 6.53 -5.42
N PHE A 22 11.91 5.59 -4.49
CA PHE A 22 11.67 4.18 -4.81
C PHE A 22 10.39 3.99 -5.63
N TRP A 23 9.33 4.71 -5.30
CA TRP A 23 8.08 4.67 -6.05
C TRP A 23 8.26 5.13 -7.50
N MET A 24 8.89 6.29 -7.69
CA MET A 24 9.21 6.81 -9.03
C MET A 24 10.13 5.85 -9.81
N TRP A 25 11.09 5.23 -9.14
CA TRP A 25 11.99 4.26 -9.74
C TRP A 25 11.25 2.97 -10.13
N LEU A 26 10.38 2.45 -9.28
CA LEU A 26 9.57 1.26 -9.52
C LEU A 26 8.64 1.46 -10.73
N LEU A 27 8.00 2.62 -10.84
CA LEU A 27 7.16 2.99 -11.99
C LEU A 27 7.92 3.05 -13.32
N ARG A 28 9.26 3.13 -13.27
CA ARG A 28 10.13 3.09 -14.44
C ARG A 28 10.36 1.67 -14.97
N PHE A 29 10.24 0.66 -14.11
CA PHE A 29 10.39 -0.76 -14.46
C PHE A 29 9.05 -1.47 -14.65
N ILE A 30 8.03 -1.08 -13.89
CA ILE A 30 6.69 -1.67 -13.95
C ILE A 30 5.76 -0.69 -14.68
N PRO A 31 5.18 -1.06 -15.84
CA PRO A 31 4.22 -0.19 -16.52
C PRO A 31 3.03 0.09 -15.60
N LEU A 32 2.46 1.31 -15.67
CA LEU A 32 1.35 1.72 -14.79
C LEU A 32 0.21 0.69 -14.76
N ASN A 33 -0.07 0.03 -15.89
CA ASN A 33 -1.09 -1.01 -15.98
C ASN A 33 -0.86 -2.22 -15.05
N GLN A 34 0.39 -2.55 -14.70
CA GLN A 34 0.70 -3.60 -13.72
C GLN A 34 0.87 -3.05 -12.30
N ALA A 35 1.28 -1.80 -12.14
CA ALA A 35 1.44 -1.17 -10.83
C ALA A 35 0.11 -0.97 -10.09
N TYR A 36 -0.96 -0.59 -10.81
CA TYR A 36 -2.30 -0.43 -10.23
C TYR A 36 -2.86 -1.72 -9.61
N PRO A 37 -2.78 -2.87 -10.29
CA PRO A 37 -3.10 -4.16 -9.70
C PRO A 37 -2.31 -4.50 -8.44
N PHE A 38 -1.01 -4.20 -8.45
CA PHE A 38 -0.15 -4.45 -7.31
C PHE A 38 -0.54 -3.59 -6.09
N MET A 39 -0.89 -2.32 -6.31
CA MET A 39 -1.43 -1.45 -5.27
C MET A 39 -2.76 -1.97 -4.71
N ALA A 40 -3.65 -2.46 -5.57
CA ALA A 40 -4.93 -3.03 -5.15
C ALA A 40 -4.76 -4.34 -4.35
N LEU A 41 -3.79 -5.19 -4.71
CA LEU A 41 -3.41 -6.37 -3.91
C LEU A 41 -2.87 -5.99 -2.54
N ALA A 42 -2.17 -4.85 -2.39
CA ALA A 42 -1.71 -4.39 -1.09
C ALA A 42 -2.87 -4.16 -0.11
N PHE A 43 -4.03 -3.71 -0.59
CA PHE A 43 -5.22 -3.59 0.24
C PHE A 43 -5.73 -4.91 0.80
N VAL A 44 -5.39 -6.04 0.17
CA VAL A 44 -5.72 -7.40 0.64
C VAL A 44 -4.60 -7.97 1.50
N ILE A 45 -3.36 -7.87 1.01
CA ILE A 45 -2.16 -8.45 1.62
C ILE A 45 -1.86 -7.80 2.97
N VAL A 46 -1.93 -6.46 3.08
CA VAL A 46 -1.56 -5.76 4.31
C VAL A 46 -2.42 -6.18 5.48
N PRO A 47 -3.76 -6.21 5.40
CA PRO A 47 -4.59 -6.61 6.53
C PRO A 47 -4.63 -8.13 6.73
N LEU A 48 -4.40 -8.93 5.67
CA LEU A 48 -4.16 -10.36 5.82
C LEU A 48 -2.92 -10.61 6.69
N LEU A 49 -1.79 -9.97 6.38
CA LEU A 49 -0.59 -10.05 7.22
C LEU A 49 -0.82 -9.43 8.60
N SER A 50 -1.56 -8.32 8.71
CA SER A 50 -1.90 -7.72 10.01
C SER A 50 -2.69 -8.70 10.88
N SER A 51 -3.69 -9.37 10.30
CA SER A 51 -4.48 -10.38 11.02
C SER A 51 -3.65 -11.60 11.43
N LEU A 52 -2.67 -12.00 10.61
CA LEU A 52 -1.82 -13.16 10.88
C LEU A 52 -0.74 -12.84 11.93
N PHE A 53 -0.09 -11.68 11.82
CA PHE A 53 1.03 -11.28 12.69
C PHE A 53 0.58 -10.55 13.97
N LEU A 54 -0.42 -9.67 13.89
CA LEU A 54 -0.96 -8.94 15.05
C LEU A 54 -2.20 -9.59 15.66
N GLY A 55 -2.80 -10.60 15.02
CA GLY A 55 -3.97 -11.30 15.54
C GLY A 55 -5.27 -10.47 15.48
N GLU A 56 -5.29 -9.40 14.69
CA GLU A 56 -6.45 -8.53 14.58
C GLU A 56 -7.62 -9.25 13.89
N LYS A 57 -8.83 -9.09 14.45
CA LYS A 57 -10.04 -9.65 13.87
C LYS A 57 -10.38 -8.89 12.59
N VAL A 58 -10.25 -9.59 11.47
CA VAL A 58 -10.70 -9.09 10.17
C VAL A 58 -12.22 -8.99 10.19
N ASP A 59 -12.75 -7.77 10.10
CA ASP A 59 -14.18 -7.52 10.06
C ASP A 59 -14.79 -8.07 8.76
N ALA A 60 -16.01 -8.63 8.83
CA ALA A 60 -16.75 -9.09 7.66
C ALA A 60 -16.96 -7.95 6.63
N ARG A 61 -17.09 -6.71 7.09
CA ARG A 61 -17.18 -5.52 6.22
C ARG A 61 -15.90 -5.32 5.41
N TYR A 62 -14.74 -5.59 6.00
CA TYR A 62 -13.47 -5.49 5.33
C TYR A 62 -13.32 -6.57 4.25
N LEU A 63 -13.76 -7.81 4.52
CA LEU A 63 -13.80 -8.88 3.51
C LEU A 63 -14.68 -8.51 2.31
N VAL A 64 -15.84 -7.89 2.55
CA VAL A 64 -16.71 -7.39 1.47
C VAL A 64 -16.00 -6.31 0.65
N GLY A 65 -15.31 -5.38 1.30
CA GLY A 65 -14.51 -4.36 0.60
C GLY A 65 -13.39 -4.96 -0.25
N VAL A 66 -12.68 -5.95 0.27
CA VAL A 66 -11.65 -6.72 -0.46
C VAL A 66 -12.24 -7.40 -1.69
N ALA A 67 -13.38 -8.08 -1.55
CA ALA A 67 -14.05 -8.72 -2.69
C ALA A 67 -14.44 -7.70 -3.77
N LEU A 68 -14.86 -6.50 -3.38
CA LEU A 68 -15.23 -5.41 -4.28
C LEU A 68 -14.00 -4.87 -5.04
N ILE A 69 -12.88 -4.65 -4.35
CA ILE A 69 -11.59 -4.24 -4.96
C ILE A 69 -11.10 -5.31 -5.94
N MET A 70 -11.12 -6.58 -5.54
CA MET A 70 -10.73 -7.71 -6.40
C MET A 70 -11.63 -7.84 -7.64
N SER A 71 -12.94 -7.59 -7.50
CA SER A 71 -13.86 -7.59 -8.64
C SER A 71 -13.53 -6.47 -9.63
N GLY A 72 -13.24 -5.25 -9.14
CA GLY A 72 -12.81 -4.13 -9.98
C GLY A 72 -11.48 -4.40 -10.69
N LEU A 73 -10.56 -5.09 -10.01
CA LEU A 73 -9.30 -5.54 -10.58
C LEU A 73 -9.48 -6.50 -11.76
N ILE A 74 -10.34 -7.50 -11.61
CA ILE A 74 -10.64 -8.47 -12.66
C ILE A 74 -11.21 -7.74 -13.89
N VAL A 75 -12.11 -6.77 -13.69
CA VAL A 75 -12.69 -5.98 -14.77
C VAL A 75 -11.64 -5.13 -15.49
N ILE A 76 -10.75 -4.46 -14.75
CA ILE A 76 -9.65 -3.66 -15.33
C ILE A 76 -8.66 -4.52 -16.10
N ASN A 77 -8.35 -5.71 -15.59
CA ASN A 77 -7.41 -6.63 -16.21
C ASN A 77 -8.02 -7.45 -17.36
N TYR A 78 -9.35 -7.43 -17.52
CA TYR A 78 -10.06 -8.10 -18.62
C TYR A 78 -9.93 -7.31 -19.93
N GLN A 79 -8.69 -7.01 -20.35
CA GLN A 79 -8.34 -6.33 -21.58
C GLN A 79 -7.28 -7.11 -22.36
#